data_AF-Q03XA0-F1
#
_entry.id   AF-Q03XA0-F1
#
_cell.length_a   1.000
_cell.length_b   1.000
_cell.length_c   1.000
_cell.angle_alpha   90.00
_cell.angle_beta   90.00
_cell.angle_gamma   90.00
#
_symmetry.space_group_name_H-M   'P 1'
#
loop_
_entity.id
_entity.type
_entity.pdbx_description
1 polymer ?
#
loop_
_entity_poly.entity_id
_entity_poly.type
_entity_poly.pdbx_seq_one_letter_code
_entity_poly.pdbx_strand_id
1 'polypeptide(L)'
;MYQLANNYNSFSTNGQDYSIEHIIDKEFKSEPNRYMLGNLLVLNKNYNAECNDMKSSFEQNQLSIYLEKKFQIYKKSNYTSVQMFLEDNNFIDFNSKKITDRTYEISYNYYHSLILKDK
;
A
#
# COMPACT_ATOMS: atom_id res chain seq x y z
N MET A 1 3.63 -14.28 -15.80
CA MET A 1 4.51 -13.16 -15.35
C MET A 1 4.93 -12.27 -16.51
N TYR A 2 5.34 -12.82 -17.67
CA TYR A 2 5.74 -12.02 -18.84
C TYR A 2 4.66 -11.11 -19.43
N GLN A 3 3.37 -11.46 -19.35
CA GLN A 3 2.29 -10.63 -19.92
C GLN A 3 1.94 -9.38 -19.08
N LEU A 4 2.19 -9.39 -17.77
CA LEU A 4 1.99 -8.19 -16.94
C LEU A 4 3.08 -7.14 -17.23
N ALA A 5 4.31 -7.57 -17.52
CA ALA A 5 5.41 -6.66 -17.85
C ALA A 5 5.24 -5.97 -19.22
N ASN A 6 4.67 -6.68 -20.21
CA ASN A 6 4.56 -6.15 -21.57
C ASN A 6 3.45 -5.08 -21.74
N ASN A 7 2.45 -5.03 -20.85
CA ASN A 7 1.44 -3.97 -20.87
C ASN A 7 1.90 -2.66 -20.19
N TYR A 8 3.07 -2.64 -19.55
CA TYR A 8 3.65 -1.44 -18.93
C TYR A 8 4.51 -0.61 -19.90
N ASN A 9 4.92 -1.17 -21.05
CA ASN A 9 5.80 -0.51 -22.01
C ASN A 9 5.14 0.61 -22.84
N SER A 10 3.82 0.82 -22.71
CA SER A 10 3.10 1.90 -23.42
C SER A 10 2.86 3.16 -22.57
N PHE A 11 3.28 3.18 -21.31
CA PHE A 11 3.25 4.41 -20.53
C PHE A 11 4.55 5.17 -20.78
N SER A 12 4.47 6.28 -21.51
CA SER A 12 5.49 7.33 -21.43
C SER A 12 5.43 7.95 -20.03
N THR A 13 5.88 7.23 -19.02
CA THR A 13 6.10 7.83 -17.70
C THR A 13 7.31 8.73 -17.84
N ASN A 14 7.08 10.05 -17.85
CA ASN A 14 8.10 10.99 -17.43
C ASN A 14 8.72 10.41 -16.15
N GLY A 15 10.02 10.11 -16.20
CA GLY A 15 10.62 9.02 -15.43
C GLY A 15 10.71 9.18 -13.91
N GLN A 16 9.87 9.97 -13.23
CA GLN A 16 10.05 10.27 -11.80
C GLN A 16 8.80 10.55 -10.95
N ASP A 17 7.56 10.23 -11.33
CA ASP A 17 6.40 10.64 -10.49
C ASP A 17 5.87 9.60 -9.49
N TYR A 18 6.47 8.41 -9.36
CA TYR A 18 6.02 7.39 -8.41
C TYR A 18 7.02 7.10 -7.27
N SER A 19 6.50 6.60 -6.16
CA SER A 19 7.25 6.05 -5.01
C SER A 19 6.53 4.84 -4.43
N ILE A 20 7.24 4.12 -3.55
CA ILE A 20 6.67 3.03 -2.76
C ILE A 20 6.27 3.56 -1.39
N GLU A 21 5.00 3.39 -1.05
CA GLU A 21 4.40 3.74 0.22
C GLU A 21 4.19 2.51 1.10
N HIS A 22 4.40 2.65 2.41
CA HIS A 22 3.96 1.65 3.38
C HIS A 22 2.55 2.00 3.82
N ILE A 23 1.58 1.10 3.72
CA ILE A 23 0.21 1.36 4.17
C ILE A 23 0.24 1.60 5.68
N ILE A 24 0.82 0.65 6.43
CA ILE A 24 1.15 0.77 7.86
C ILE A 24 2.63 1.11 7.99
N ASP A 25 2.93 2.24 8.64
CA ASP A 25 4.31 2.67 8.82
C ASP A 25 5.10 1.88 9.86
N LYS A 26 6.42 1.92 9.74
CA LYS A 26 7.36 1.11 10.55
C LYS A 26 7.35 1.49 12.02
N GLU A 27 6.94 2.72 12.31
CA GLU A 27 6.83 3.36 13.62
C GLU A 27 5.72 2.74 14.47
N PHE A 28 4.69 2.14 13.84
CA PHE A 28 3.62 1.38 14.50
C PHE A 28 4.11 -0.03 14.83
N LYS A 29 5.00 -0.13 15.83
CA LYS A 29 5.69 -1.38 16.20
C LYS A 29 4.74 -2.51 16.64
N SER A 30 3.53 -2.16 17.09
CA SER A 30 2.47 -3.11 17.47
C SER A 30 1.89 -3.88 16.28
N GLU A 31 2.08 -3.40 15.05
CA GLU A 31 1.54 -4.06 13.86
C GLU A 31 2.56 -5.06 13.29
N PRO A 32 2.28 -6.38 13.34
CA PRO A 32 3.26 -7.41 13.01
C PRO A 32 3.62 -7.43 11.52
N ASN A 33 2.70 -7.00 10.65
CA ASN A 33 2.83 -7.21 9.20
C ASN A 33 3.40 -5.99 8.44
N ARG A 34 3.87 -4.95 9.15
CA ARG A 34 4.38 -3.70 8.57
C ARG A 34 5.60 -3.84 7.63
N TYR A 35 6.31 -4.96 7.69
CA TYR A 35 7.46 -5.25 6.80
C TYR A 35 7.11 -6.19 5.65
N MET A 36 5.87 -6.68 5.57
CA MET A 36 5.48 -7.63 4.54
C MET A 36 5.20 -6.92 3.21
N LEU A 37 5.38 -7.62 2.10
CA LEU A 37 5.21 -7.06 0.76
C LEU A 37 3.80 -6.53 0.50
N GLY A 38 2.78 -7.18 1.08
CA GLY A 38 1.38 -6.75 1.01
C GLY A 38 1.11 -5.40 1.69
N ASN A 39 2.08 -4.86 2.44
CA ASN A 39 2.01 -3.55 3.08
C ASN A 39 2.47 -2.44 2.14
N LEU A 40 2.98 -2.78 0.95
CA LEU A 40 3.54 -1.82 0.02
C LEU A 40 2.51 -1.42 -1.03
N LEU A 41 2.47 -0.14 -1.35
CA LEU A 41 1.58 0.45 -2.36
C LEU A 41 2.37 1.40 -3.25
N VAL A 42 2.15 1.36 -4.56
CA VAL A 42 2.71 2.37 -5.47
C VAL A 42 1.86 3.62 -5.39
N LEU A 43 2.49 4.77 -5.14
CA LEU A 43 1.79 6.06 -4.98
C LEU A 43 2.55 7.17 -5.72
N ASN A 44 1.87 8.25 -6.11
CA ASN A 44 2.56 9.42 -6.66
C ASN A 44 3.49 10.02 -5.59
N LYS A 45 4.69 10.47 -5.98
CA LYS A 45 5.68 11.02 -5.04
C LYS A 45 5.14 12.15 -4.19
N ASN A 46 4.37 13.07 -4.79
CA ASN A 46 3.79 14.21 -4.06
C ASN A 46 2.82 13.75 -2.97
N TYR A 47 1.99 12.74 -3.25
CA TYR A 47 1.06 12.18 -2.27
C TYR A 47 1.78 11.33 -1.21
N ASN A 48 2.87 10.67 -1.57
CA ASN A 48 3.73 10.00 -0.59
C ASN A 48 4.41 11.00 0.36
N ALA A 49 4.88 12.14 -0.16
CA ALA A 49 5.40 13.23 0.66
C ALA A 49 4.31 13.75 1.61
N GLU A 50 3.08 13.98 1.14
CA GLU A 50 1.95 14.34 2.01
C GLU A 50 1.73 13.30 3.13
N CYS A 51 1.82 11.99 2.83
CA CYS A 51 1.72 10.92 3.81
C CYS A 51 2.89 10.90 4.82
N ASN A 52 4.10 11.28 4.40
CA ASN A 52 5.28 11.35 5.26
C ASN A 52 5.25 12.58 6.18
N ASP A 53 4.82 13.74 5.68
CA ASP A 53 4.77 14.97 6.46
C ASP A 53 3.81 14.82 7.66
N MET A 54 2.70 14.12 7.45
CA MET A 54 1.74 13.84 8.53
C MET A 54 2.27 12.86 9.58
N LYS A 55 3.27 11.99 9.29
CA LYS A 55 3.78 11.00 10.27
C LYS A 55 4.23 11.66 11.57
N SER A 56 4.86 12.82 11.46
CA SER A 56 5.37 13.59 12.60
C SER A 56 4.27 14.01 13.61
N SER A 57 3.01 14.01 13.18
CA SER A 57 1.87 14.51 13.96
C SER A 57 1.07 13.42 14.69
N PHE A 58 1.45 12.14 14.58
CA PHE A 58 0.67 11.03 15.13
C PHE A 58 1.44 10.20 16.16
N GLU A 59 0.76 9.90 17.27
CA GLU A 59 1.24 8.97 18.30
C GLU A 59 0.96 7.50 17.91
N GLN A 60 1.72 6.56 18.49
CA GLN A 60 1.62 5.12 18.16
C GLN A 60 0.23 4.50 18.39
N ASN A 61 -0.61 5.11 19.24
CA ASN A 61 -1.97 4.66 19.54
C ASN A 61 -3.05 5.23 18.59
N GLN A 62 -2.68 6.09 17.62
CA GLN A 62 -3.61 6.75 16.71
C GLN A 62 -3.64 6.12 15.31
N LEU A 63 -3.26 4.84 15.17
CA LEU A 63 -3.12 4.17 13.88
C LEU A 63 -4.37 4.28 13.01
N SER A 64 -5.58 4.09 13.55
CA SER A 64 -6.81 4.16 12.76
C SER A 64 -7.04 5.56 12.15
N ILE A 65 -6.81 6.61 12.94
CA ILE A 65 -6.94 8.01 12.48
C ILE A 65 -5.85 8.33 11.45
N TYR A 66 -4.63 7.85 11.69
CA TYR A 66 -3.51 8.02 10.78
C TYR A 66 -3.80 7.36 9.42
N LEU A 67 -4.21 6.10 9.42
CA LEU A 67 -4.62 5.38 8.21
C LEU A 67 -5.74 6.12 7.51
N GLU A 68 -6.80 6.54 8.21
CA GLU A 68 -7.90 7.31 7.63
C GLU A 68 -7.41 8.51 6.81
N LYS A 69 -6.47 9.31 7.34
CA LYS A 69 -5.89 10.44 6.61
C LYS A 69 -5.10 10.00 5.38
N LYS A 70 -4.29 8.94 5.47
CA LYS A 70 -3.58 8.38 4.30
C LYS A 70 -4.55 7.97 3.21
N PHE A 71 -5.66 7.33 3.59
CA PHE A 71 -6.69 6.91 2.64
C PHE A 71 -7.34 8.09 1.91
N GLN A 72 -7.55 9.24 2.59
CA GLN A 72 -8.01 10.45 1.89
C GLN A 72 -6.98 10.97 0.89
N ILE A 73 -5.69 10.82 1.18
CA ILE A 73 -4.62 11.13 0.21
C ILE A 73 -4.66 10.14 -0.96
N TYR A 74 -4.80 8.85 -0.70
CA TYR A 74 -4.82 7.81 -1.73
C TYR A 74 -5.95 7.99 -2.73
N LYS A 75 -7.11 8.50 -2.30
CA LYS A 75 -8.23 8.85 -3.19
C LYS A 75 -7.88 9.90 -4.25
N LYS A 76 -6.84 10.72 -4.03
CA LYS A 76 -6.33 11.68 -5.01
C LYS A 76 -5.47 11.03 -6.11
N SER A 77 -5.04 9.78 -5.91
CA SER A 77 -4.13 9.09 -6.81
C SER A 77 -4.83 8.60 -8.07
N ASN A 78 -4.22 8.82 -9.24
CA ASN A 78 -4.73 8.30 -10.51
C ASN A 78 -4.22 6.88 -10.84
N TYR A 79 -3.48 6.24 -9.95
CA TYR A 79 -2.98 4.88 -10.19
C TYR A 79 -4.07 3.83 -9.99
N THR A 80 -4.29 3.00 -11.00
CA THR A 80 -5.26 1.89 -10.98
C THR A 80 -5.03 0.95 -9.80
N SER A 81 -3.76 0.67 -9.44
CA SER A 81 -3.43 -0.15 -8.28
C SER A 81 -3.93 0.43 -6.95
N VAL A 82 -3.91 1.77 -6.81
CA VAL A 82 -4.45 2.46 -5.64
C VAL A 82 -5.97 2.43 -5.66
N GLN A 83 -6.60 2.63 -6.82
CA GLN A 83 -8.06 2.58 -6.94
C GLN A 83 -8.61 1.17 -6.62
N MET A 84 -8.00 0.12 -7.15
CA MET A 84 -8.35 -1.26 -6.79
C MET A 84 -8.17 -1.52 -5.29
N PHE A 85 -7.08 -1.03 -4.70
CA PHE A 85 -6.87 -1.11 -3.25
C PHE A 85 -7.98 -0.40 -2.46
N LEU A 86 -8.47 0.75 -2.95
CA LEU A 86 -9.58 1.48 -2.35
C LEU A 86 -10.92 0.75 -2.46
N GLU A 87 -11.20 0.11 -3.60
CA GLU A 87 -12.42 -0.63 -3.88
C GLU A 87 -12.51 -1.95 -3.10
N ASP A 88 -11.45 -2.76 -3.10
CA ASP A 88 -11.40 -4.10 -2.49
C ASP A 88 -11.76 -4.10 -1.00
N ASN A 89 -11.56 -2.97 -0.33
CA ASN A 89 -11.66 -2.88 1.12
C ASN A 89 -12.89 -2.10 1.59
N ASN A 90 -13.71 -1.58 0.67
CA ASN A 90 -15.02 -0.96 0.95
C ASN A 90 -15.03 -0.15 2.27
N PHE A 91 -14.11 0.82 2.36
CA PHE A 91 -13.62 1.49 3.57
C PHE A 91 -14.64 2.40 4.29
N ILE A 92 -15.78 1.86 4.70
CA ILE A 92 -16.78 2.59 5.50
C ILE A 92 -16.38 2.63 6.98
N ASP A 93 -15.48 1.74 7.45
CA ASP A 93 -15.06 1.70 8.85
C ASP A 93 -13.58 1.30 8.99
N PHE A 94 -12.75 2.17 9.56
CA PHE A 94 -11.30 2.00 9.64
C PHE A 94 -10.93 0.98 10.72
N ASN A 95 -10.60 -0.23 10.28
CA ASN A 95 -10.14 -1.31 11.16
C ASN A 95 -8.71 -1.74 10.79
N SER A 96 -7.73 -1.35 11.61
CA SER A 96 -6.31 -1.70 11.42
C SER A 96 -6.09 -3.21 11.29
N LYS A 97 -6.89 -4.03 11.98
CA LYS A 97 -6.83 -5.50 11.87
C LYS A 97 -7.09 -5.98 10.45
N LYS A 98 -8.08 -5.42 9.75
CA LYS A 98 -8.38 -5.80 8.36
C LYS A 98 -7.21 -5.51 7.42
N ILE A 99 -6.55 -4.36 7.58
CA ILE A 99 -5.36 -4.00 6.81
C ILE A 99 -4.20 -4.96 7.10
N THR A 100 -3.99 -5.27 8.38
CA THR A 100 -2.93 -6.17 8.83
C THR A 100 -3.15 -7.59 8.30
N ASP A 101 -4.37 -8.12 8.37
CA ASP A 101 -4.73 -9.45 7.86
C ASP A 101 -4.55 -9.53 6.33
N ARG A 102 -5.02 -8.52 5.58
CA ARG A 102 -4.84 -8.45 4.12
C ARG A 102 -3.35 -8.41 3.73
N THR A 103 -2.57 -7.60 4.43
CA THR A 103 -1.13 -7.47 4.22
C THR A 103 -0.44 -8.84 4.33
N TYR A 104 -0.86 -9.64 5.31
CA TYR A 104 -0.40 -11.01 5.47
C TYR A 104 -0.82 -11.89 4.30
N GLU A 105 -2.11 -11.91 3.97
CA GLU A 105 -2.67 -12.76 2.92
C GLU A 105 -1.98 -12.55 1.57
N ILE A 106 -1.79 -11.30 1.14
CA ILE A 106 -1.12 -11.00 -0.13
C ILE A 106 0.33 -11.48 -0.13
N SER A 107 1.02 -11.27 0.99
CA SER A 107 2.43 -11.67 1.12
C SER A 107 2.56 -13.19 1.11
N TYR A 108 1.64 -13.88 1.78
CA TYR A 108 1.55 -15.33 1.81
C TYR A 108 1.27 -15.89 0.42
N ASN A 109 0.24 -15.38 -0.27
CA ASN A 109 -0.12 -15.82 -1.62
C ASN A 109 1.01 -15.56 -2.63
N TYR A 110 1.69 -14.42 -2.53
CA TYR A 110 2.85 -14.11 -3.36
C TYR A 110 3.99 -15.12 -3.14
N TYR A 111 4.38 -15.34 -1.88
CA TYR A 111 5.44 -16.30 -1.52
C TYR A 111 5.13 -17.72 -2.03
N HIS A 112 3.89 -18.20 -1.81
CA HIS A 112 3.46 -19.51 -2.29
C HIS A 112 3.43 -19.60 -3.82
N SER A 113 3.05 -18.52 -4.51
CA SER A 113 3.04 -18.50 -5.98
C SER A 113 4.43 -18.55 -6.61
N LEU A 114 5.48 -18.15 -5.87
CA LEU A 114 6.87 -18.27 -6.30
C LEU A 114 7.36 -19.71 -6.10
N ILE A 115 7.15 -20.26 -4.90
CA ILE A 115 7.67 -21.60 -4.54
C ILE A 115 7.00 -22.73 -5.32
N LEU A 116 5.70 -22.60 -5.62
CA LEU A 116 4.96 -23.61 -6.38
C LEU A 116 5.22 -23.56 -7.89
N LYS A 117 5.91 -22.54 -8.40
CA LYS A 117 6.32 -22.44 -9.81
C LYS A 117 7.70 -23.05 -10.09
N ASP A 118 8.47 -23.35 -9.04
CA ASP A 118 9.81 -23.93 -9.13
C ASP A 118 9.80 -25.47 -8.85
N LYS A 119 8.63 -26.12 -8.89
CA LYS A 119 8.46 -27.58 -8.80
C LYS A 119 7.74 -28.12 -10.02
#